data_AF-A0A8H8M0Z7-F1
#
_entry.id   AF-A0A8H8M0Z7-F1
#
_cell.length_a   1.000
_cell.length_b   1.000
_cell.length_c   1.000
_cell.angle_alpha   90.00
_cell.angle_beta   90.00
_cell.angle_gamma   90.00
#
_symmetry.space_group_name_H-M   'P 1'
#
loop_
_entity.id
_entity.type
_entity.pdbx_description
1 polymer ?
#
loop_
_entity_poly.entity_id
_entity_poly.type
_entity_poly.pdbx_seq_one_letter_code
_entity_poly.pdbx_strand_id
1 'polypeptide(L)'
;MGVYVKQIPGSANHDLFYTDLAVKEAFNKYVKGFVSRYKNEPTIVAWELANEPRCKGSTGNWSGTCLTTTITEWATEMSAYIKSIDSNHLVAIGDEGFYNQPNGPNYPYQGGEGIDFNADLKIPSIDFGTFHAYPGSWAQSGNATLWGVQWIKDHAASQKAANNPVIIEEFGVTSDKVASITQAGSYVSTGQTWDDGYTVFPNTTEYKLQAQHAAALKARG
;
A
#
# COMPACT_ATOMS: atom_id res chain seq x y z
N MET A 1 -10.48 -1.16 -8.61
CA MET A 1 -11.07 -2.52 -8.47
C MET A 1 -12.58 -2.56 -8.67
N GLY A 2 -13.39 -1.87 -7.86
CA GLY A 2 -14.86 -2.01 -7.90
C GLY A 2 -15.52 -1.72 -9.25
N VAL A 3 -14.96 -0.81 -10.07
CA VAL A 3 -15.45 -0.55 -11.44
C VAL A 3 -15.34 -1.79 -12.33
N TYR A 4 -14.23 -2.53 -12.27
CA TYR A 4 -14.04 -3.76 -13.05
C TYR A 4 -15.12 -4.78 -12.71
N VAL A 5 -15.32 -5.04 -11.41
CA VAL A 5 -16.30 -6.01 -10.93
C VAL A 5 -17.73 -5.60 -11.28
N LYS A 6 -18.04 -4.29 -11.17
CA LYS A 6 -19.38 -3.80 -11.51
C LYS A 6 -19.66 -3.87 -13.01
N GLN A 7 -18.67 -3.61 -13.86
CA GLN A 7 -18.90 -3.47 -15.31
C GLN A 7 -18.70 -4.78 -16.08
N ILE A 8 -17.88 -5.71 -15.59
CA ILE A 8 -17.55 -6.95 -16.32
C ILE A 8 -18.49 -8.09 -15.89
N PRO A 9 -18.46 -8.59 -14.64
CA PRO A 9 -19.40 -9.61 -14.19
C PRO A 9 -20.73 -9.05 -13.66
N GLY A 10 -20.90 -7.72 -13.55
CA GLY A 10 -22.15 -7.13 -13.05
C GLY A 10 -22.38 -7.32 -11.55
N SER A 11 -21.31 -7.50 -10.76
CA SER A 11 -21.38 -7.86 -9.34
C SER A 11 -21.04 -6.70 -8.42
N ALA A 12 -21.48 -6.80 -7.16
CA ALA A 12 -21.10 -5.91 -6.07
C ALA A 12 -19.98 -6.47 -5.17
N ASN A 13 -19.60 -7.74 -5.36
CA ASN A 13 -18.61 -8.43 -4.50
C ASN A 13 -17.18 -8.03 -4.89
N HIS A 14 -16.58 -7.13 -4.11
CA HIS A 14 -15.28 -6.52 -4.41
C HIS A 14 -14.17 -7.53 -4.76
N ASP A 15 -14.12 -8.63 -4.02
CA ASP A 15 -13.10 -9.67 -4.09
C ASP A 15 -13.12 -10.52 -5.37
N LEU A 16 -14.17 -10.40 -6.19
CA LEU A 16 -14.15 -10.96 -7.55
C LEU A 16 -13.07 -10.32 -8.42
N PHE A 17 -12.55 -9.13 -8.05
CA PHE A 17 -11.39 -8.54 -8.72
C PHE A 17 -10.17 -9.47 -8.74
N TYR A 18 -9.99 -10.28 -7.69
CA TYR A 18 -8.84 -11.16 -7.53
C TYR A 18 -9.01 -12.51 -8.22
N THR A 19 -10.25 -12.95 -8.49
CA THR A 19 -10.55 -14.33 -8.91
C THR A 19 -11.25 -14.45 -10.26
N ASP A 20 -12.07 -13.46 -10.65
CA ASP A 20 -12.79 -13.49 -11.92
C ASP A 20 -11.84 -13.36 -13.11
N LEU A 21 -11.87 -14.34 -14.02
CA LEU A 21 -10.93 -14.42 -15.14
C LEU A 21 -11.09 -13.25 -16.12
N ALA A 22 -12.33 -12.80 -16.39
CA ALA A 22 -12.56 -11.70 -17.30
C ALA A 22 -12.09 -10.36 -16.69
N VAL A 23 -12.24 -10.20 -15.38
CA VAL A 23 -11.68 -9.05 -14.65
C VAL A 23 -10.16 -9.05 -14.68
N LYS A 24 -9.51 -10.18 -14.36
CA LYS A 24 -8.05 -10.31 -14.43
C LYS A 24 -7.52 -10.06 -15.84
N GLU A 25 -8.19 -10.59 -16.87
CA GLU A 25 -7.80 -10.34 -18.26
C GLU A 25 -7.91 -8.86 -18.63
N ALA A 26 -8.99 -8.18 -18.22
CA ALA A 26 -9.15 -6.76 -18.45
C ALA A 26 -8.08 -5.92 -17.73
N PHE A 27 -7.76 -6.28 -16.49
CA PHE A 27 -6.69 -5.64 -15.73
C PHE A 27 -5.32 -5.86 -16.39
N ASN A 28 -5.01 -7.08 -16.81
CA ASN A 28 -3.77 -7.39 -17.53
C ASN A 28 -3.64 -6.61 -18.86
N LYS A 29 -4.74 -6.38 -19.58
CA LYS A 29 -4.73 -5.51 -20.77
C LYS A 29 -4.33 -4.07 -20.42
N TYR A 30 -4.88 -3.53 -19.33
CA TYR A 30 -4.50 -2.20 -18.83
C TYR A 30 -3.01 -2.16 -18.42
N VAL A 31 -2.57 -3.11 -17.59
CA VAL A 31 -1.18 -3.25 -17.13
C VAL A 31 -0.22 -3.30 -18.32
N LYS A 32 -0.50 -4.17 -19.30
CA LYS A 32 0.34 -4.28 -20.51
C LYS A 32 0.43 -2.97 -21.27
N GLY A 33 -0.68 -2.27 -21.45
CA GLY A 33 -0.71 -0.99 -22.15
C GLY A 33 0.15 0.08 -21.47
N PHE A 34 0.05 0.18 -20.14
CA PHE A 34 0.77 1.19 -19.36
C PHE A 34 2.25 0.83 -19.17
N VAL A 35 2.55 -0.37 -18.67
CA VAL A 35 3.93 -0.81 -18.39
C VAL A 35 4.77 -0.85 -19.67
N SER A 36 4.23 -1.35 -20.79
CA SER A 36 4.99 -1.40 -22.06
C SER A 36 5.41 -0.02 -22.55
N ARG A 37 4.66 1.03 -22.20
CA ARG A 37 4.95 2.41 -22.62
C ARG A 37 6.15 2.99 -21.88
N TYR A 38 6.39 2.59 -20.63
CA TYR A 38 7.38 3.23 -19.75
C TYR A 38 8.43 2.27 -19.18
N LYS A 39 8.47 1.00 -19.59
CA LYS A 39 9.43 0.01 -19.09
C LYS A 39 10.92 0.38 -19.23
N ASN A 40 11.25 1.40 -20.03
CA ASN A 40 12.61 1.90 -20.19
C ASN A 40 12.84 3.30 -19.58
N GLU A 41 11.87 3.83 -18.83
CA GLU A 41 11.94 5.16 -18.21
C GLU A 41 12.64 5.12 -16.85
N PRO A 42 13.91 5.54 -16.73
CA PRO A 42 14.68 5.40 -15.49
C PRO A 42 14.16 6.25 -14.32
N THR A 43 13.23 7.18 -14.56
CA THR A 43 12.61 7.99 -13.50
C THR A 43 11.58 7.21 -12.69
N ILE A 44 11.11 6.06 -13.19
CA ILE A 44 10.18 5.19 -12.45
C ILE A 44 10.97 4.36 -11.43
N VAL A 45 10.53 4.36 -10.18
CA VAL A 45 11.12 3.51 -9.13
C VAL A 45 10.54 2.11 -9.18
N ALA A 46 9.21 2.01 -9.16
CA ALA A 46 8.49 0.75 -9.06
C ALA A 46 7.12 0.79 -9.72
N TRP A 47 6.60 -0.40 -10.00
CA TRP A 47 5.18 -0.65 -10.29
C TRP A 47 4.49 -1.20 -9.04
N GLU A 48 3.36 -0.63 -8.68
CA GLU A 48 2.53 -1.14 -7.57
C GLU A 48 1.24 -1.75 -8.11
N LEU A 49 0.91 -2.94 -7.62
CA LEU A 49 -0.23 -3.70 -8.16
C LEU A 49 -1.54 -2.98 -7.91
N ALA A 50 -1.73 -2.46 -6.70
CA ALA A 50 -2.88 -1.65 -6.34
C ALA A 50 -2.63 -0.87 -5.04
N ASN A 51 -3.34 0.25 -4.89
CA ASN A 51 -3.42 0.94 -3.60
C ASN A 51 -4.34 0.17 -2.64
N GLU A 52 -3.82 -0.21 -1.49
CA GLU A 52 -4.52 -0.81 -0.35
C GLU A 52 -5.48 -1.95 -0.75
N PRO A 53 -5.01 -3.01 -1.45
CA PRO A 53 -5.84 -4.16 -1.74
C PRO A 53 -6.34 -4.79 -0.45
N ARG A 54 -7.64 -5.09 -0.39
CA ARG A 54 -8.27 -5.82 0.72
C ARG A 54 -9.36 -6.72 0.17
N CYS A 55 -9.78 -7.72 0.94
CA CYS A 55 -10.94 -8.55 0.58
C CYS A 55 -12.24 -7.73 0.59
N LYS A 56 -12.35 -6.75 1.49
CA LYS A 56 -13.49 -5.83 1.57
C LYS A 56 -13.12 -4.51 0.92
N GLY A 57 -13.83 -4.13 -0.13
CA GLY A 57 -13.69 -2.80 -0.73
C GLY A 57 -14.39 -1.71 0.08
N SER A 58 -14.34 -0.48 -0.42
CA SER A 58 -14.98 0.69 0.22
C SER A 58 -16.49 0.58 0.45
N THR A 59 -17.18 -0.31 -0.28
CA THR A 59 -18.61 -0.57 -0.09
C THR A 59 -18.91 -1.65 0.96
N GLY A 60 -17.90 -2.33 1.51
CA GLY A 60 -18.05 -3.46 2.44
C GLY A 60 -18.56 -4.77 1.81
N ASN A 61 -19.06 -4.72 0.58
CA ASN A 61 -19.55 -5.90 -0.15
C ASN A 61 -18.40 -6.80 -0.65
N TRP A 62 -18.51 -8.08 -0.33
CA TRP A 62 -17.58 -9.13 -0.70
C TRP A 62 -18.29 -10.49 -0.63
N SER A 63 -17.75 -11.51 -1.27
CA SER A 63 -18.38 -12.83 -1.36
C SER A 63 -18.36 -13.64 -0.04
N GLY A 64 -17.49 -13.26 0.90
CA GLY A 64 -17.21 -14.04 2.11
C GLY A 64 -16.23 -15.20 1.89
N THR A 65 -15.72 -15.42 0.67
CA THR A 65 -14.76 -16.50 0.37
C THR A 65 -13.34 -16.00 0.15
N CYS A 66 -13.10 -14.69 0.14
CA CYS A 66 -11.76 -14.13 0.03
C CYS A 66 -10.95 -14.39 1.30
N LEU A 67 -9.78 -14.97 1.14
CA LEU A 67 -8.84 -15.27 2.22
C LEU A 67 -7.54 -14.51 1.96
N THR A 68 -6.62 -14.54 2.93
CA THR A 68 -5.27 -14.01 2.71
C THR A 68 -4.59 -14.63 1.50
N THR A 69 -4.74 -15.95 1.32
CA THR A 69 -4.23 -16.66 0.14
C THR A 69 -4.82 -16.16 -1.17
N THR A 70 -6.05 -15.63 -1.19
CA THR A 70 -6.68 -15.09 -2.40
C THR A 70 -5.90 -13.88 -2.93
N ILE A 71 -5.49 -12.96 -2.05
CA ILE A 71 -4.71 -11.80 -2.46
C ILE A 71 -3.26 -12.19 -2.73
N THR A 72 -2.65 -13.07 -1.92
CA THR A 72 -1.28 -13.56 -2.17
C THR A 72 -1.15 -14.26 -3.54
N GLU A 73 -2.12 -15.09 -3.93
CA GLU A 73 -2.15 -15.76 -5.25
C GLU A 73 -2.33 -14.74 -6.38
N TRP A 74 -3.24 -13.78 -6.22
CA TRP A 74 -3.43 -12.71 -7.19
C TRP A 74 -2.16 -11.85 -7.33
N ALA A 75 -1.54 -11.46 -6.22
CA ALA A 75 -0.32 -10.66 -6.21
C ALA A 75 0.84 -11.42 -6.87
N THR A 76 0.95 -12.74 -6.63
CA THR A 76 1.91 -13.61 -7.30
C THR A 76 1.70 -13.61 -8.82
N GLU A 77 0.46 -13.77 -9.28
CA GLU A 77 0.13 -13.78 -10.71
C GLU A 77 0.40 -12.41 -11.38
N MET A 78 -0.07 -11.32 -10.79
CA MET A 78 0.03 -9.98 -11.38
C MET A 78 1.46 -9.44 -11.37
N SER A 79 2.22 -9.64 -10.28
CA SER A 79 3.62 -9.20 -10.22
C SER A 79 4.49 -9.97 -11.21
N ALA A 80 4.30 -11.29 -11.34
CA ALA A 80 4.99 -12.09 -12.35
C ALA A 80 4.64 -11.63 -13.78
N TYR A 81 3.38 -11.24 -14.02
CA TYR A 81 2.96 -10.69 -15.30
C TYR A 81 3.67 -9.36 -15.63
N ILE A 82 3.78 -8.43 -14.67
CA ILE A 82 4.56 -7.19 -14.83
C ILE A 82 6.02 -7.52 -15.14
N LYS A 83 6.66 -8.41 -14.37
CA LYS A 83 8.06 -8.83 -14.60
C LYS A 83 8.28 -9.48 -15.97
N SER A 84 7.26 -10.09 -16.57
CA SER A 84 7.33 -10.62 -17.94
C SER A 84 7.35 -9.54 -19.03
N ILE A 85 6.87 -8.33 -18.71
CA ILE A 85 6.82 -7.18 -19.63
C ILE A 85 8.03 -6.26 -19.41
N ASP A 86 8.41 -6.09 -18.14
CA ASP A 86 9.41 -5.14 -17.66
C ASP A 86 10.38 -5.84 -16.69
N SER A 87 11.63 -5.98 -17.13
CA SER A 87 12.72 -6.56 -16.34
C SER A 87 13.59 -5.50 -15.63
N ASN A 88 13.28 -4.22 -15.76
CA ASN A 88 14.10 -3.11 -15.27
C ASN A 88 13.61 -2.59 -13.91
N HIS A 89 12.30 -2.38 -13.77
CA HIS A 89 11.73 -1.73 -12.59
C HIS A 89 11.40 -2.71 -11.46
N LEU A 90 11.37 -2.17 -10.25
CA LEU A 90 10.91 -2.87 -9.06
C LEU A 90 9.38 -3.06 -9.12
N VAL A 91 8.87 -4.02 -8.35
CA VAL A 91 7.44 -4.31 -8.21
C VAL A 91 7.12 -4.52 -6.74
N ALA A 92 6.06 -3.87 -6.26
CA ALA A 92 5.48 -4.06 -4.94
C ALA A 92 3.96 -4.20 -5.03
N ILE A 93 3.32 -4.55 -3.91
CA ILE A 93 1.87 -4.71 -3.87
C ILE A 93 1.16 -3.36 -3.75
N GLY A 94 1.61 -2.50 -2.83
CA GLY A 94 0.93 -1.27 -2.43
C GLY A 94 -0.08 -1.51 -1.28
N ASP A 95 0.14 -2.55 -0.47
CA ASP A 95 -0.71 -2.89 0.67
C ASP A 95 -0.30 -2.19 1.97
N GLU A 96 -1.21 -2.18 2.92
CA GLU A 96 -1.05 -1.50 4.21
C GLU A 96 -0.16 -2.25 5.20
N GLY A 97 0.34 -3.44 4.84
CA GLY A 97 1.17 -4.27 5.70
C GLY A 97 0.38 -5.04 6.77
N PHE A 98 -0.93 -5.27 6.56
CA PHE A 98 -1.69 -6.04 7.55
C PHE A 98 -1.16 -7.47 7.69
N TYR A 99 -1.05 -7.94 8.93
CA TYR A 99 -0.63 -9.31 9.20
C TYR A 99 -1.80 -10.28 9.22
N ASN A 100 -1.47 -11.56 9.16
CA ASN A 100 -2.37 -12.69 9.35
C ASN A 100 -2.00 -13.48 10.62
N GLN A 101 -2.10 -12.83 11.77
CA GLN A 101 -1.83 -13.40 13.09
C GLN A 101 -3.15 -13.44 13.88
N PRO A 102 -3.92 -14.54 13.87
CA PRO A 102 -5.27 -14.58 14.46
C PRO A 102 -5.36 -14.13 15.92
N ASN A 103 -4.28 -14.33 16.70
CA ASN A 103 -4.16 -13.90 18.10
C ASN A 103 -3.39 -12.59 18.27
N GLY A 104 -3.24 -11.81 17.20
CA GLY A 104 -2.55 -10.53 17.19
C GLY A 104 -3.26 -9.48 18.04
N PRO A 105 -2.54 -8.42 18.46
CA PRO A 105 -3.00 -7.48 19.49
C PRO A 105 -4.21 -6.62 19.07
N ASN A 106 -4.41 -6.38 17.78
CA ASN A 106 -5.50 -5.58 17.22
C ASN A 106 -5.75 -5.96 15.75
N TYR A 107 -6.83 -5.47 15.16
CA TYR A 107 -7.30 -5.94 13.85
C TYR A 107 -6.27 -5.82 12.69
N PRO A 108 -5.38 -4.79 12.62
CA PRO A 108 -4.31 -4.73 11.62
C PRO A 108 -3.37 -5.93 11.64
N TYR A 109 -3.31 -6.66 12.77
CA TYR A 109 -2.49 -7.85 12.90
C TYR A 109 -3.26 -9.15 12.61
N GLN A 110 -4.60 -9.14 12.59
CA GLN A 110 -5.42 -10.35 12.75
C GLN A 110 -5.82 -11.05 11.44
N GLY A 111 -5.50 -10.49 10.28
CA GLY A 111 -5.75 -11.10 8.96
C GLY A 111 -7.14 -10.85 8.38
N GLY A 112 -8.01 -10.14 9.11
CA GLY A 112 -9.41 -9.93 8.71
C GLY A 112 -9.62 -9.12 7.43
N GLU A 113 -8.58 -8.41 6.97
CA GLU A 113 -8.60 -7.60 5.74
C GLU A 113 -8.16 -8.40 4.50
N GLY A 114 -7.68 -9.64 4.67
CA GLY A 114 -7.27 -10.51 3.56
C GLY A 114 -5.83 -10.32 3.09
N ILE A 115 -4.98 -9.72 3.91
CA ILE A 115 -3.54 -9.55 3.64
C ILE A 115 -2.74 -10.40 4.63
N ASP A 116 -1.64 -10.97 4.15
CA ASP A 116 -0.65 -11.66 4.98
C ASP A 116 0.73 -11.13 4.61
N PHE A 117 1.09 -9.99 5.20
CA PHE A 117 2.35 -9.28 4.91
C PHE A 117 3.59 -10.20 4.89
N ASN A 118 3.65 -11.18 5.79
CA ASN A 118 4.80 -12.10 5.86
C ASN A 118 4.81 -13.15 4.73
N ALA A 119 3.65 -13.53 4.20
CA ALA A 119 3.54 -14.40 3.02
C ALA A 119 3.79 -13.60 1.75
N ASP A 120 3.19 -12.41 1.66
CA ASP A 120 3.27 -11.52 0.51
C ASP A 120 4.71 -11.03 0.27
N LEU A 121 5.47 -10.72 1.32
CA LEU A 121 6.88 -10.33 1.23
C LEU A 121 7.80 -11.44 0.69
N LYS A 122 7.33 -12.69 0.64
CA LYS A 122 8.08 -13.85 0.12
C LYS A 122 7.74 -14.17 -1.34
N ILE A 123 6.83 -13.43 -1.97
CA ILE A 123 6.52 -13.62 -3.39
C ILE A 123 7.77 -13.28 -4.22
N PRO A 124 8.31 -14.20 -5.05
CA PRO A 124 9.59 -13.98 -5.73
C PRO A 124 9.62 -12.81 -6.72
N SER A 125 8.45 -12.38 -7.21
CA SER A 125 8.28 -11.25 -8.13
C SER A 125 7.95 -9.93 -7.42
N ILE A 126 7.98 -9.90 -6.09
CA ILE A 126 7.86 -8.69 -5.27
C ILE A 126 9.25 -8.31 -4.74
N ASP A 127 9.76 -7.15 -5.15
CA ASP A 127 11.13 -6.71 -4.84
C ASP A 127 11.24 -5.91 -3.54
N PHE A 128 10.12 -5.45 -2.97
CA PHE A 128 10.03 -4.83 -1.65
C PHE A 128 8.59 -4.91 -1.12
N GLY A 129 8.46 -4.89 0.21
CA GLY A 129 7.17 -4.79 0.89
C GLY A 129 6.77 -3.35 1.19
N THR A 130 5.47 -3.13 1.31
CA THR A 130 4.88 -1.83 1.59
C THR A 130 4.06 -1.93 2.86
N PHE A 131 4.01 -0.87 3.66
CA PHE A 131 3.06 -0.79 4.76
C PHE A 131 2.65 0.65 5.04
N HIS A 132 1.44 0.80 5.56
CA HIS A 132 0.84 2.10 5.86
C HIS A 132 0.71 2.29 7.38
N ALA A 133 0.42 3.50 7.85
CA ALA A 133 0.11 3.73 9.26
C ALA A 133 -0.91 4.85 9.47
N TYR A 134 -2.17 4.46 9.70
CA TYR A 134 -3.26 5.39 10.02
C TYR A 134 -3.96 5.04 11.34
N PRO A 135 -3.28 5.21 12.50
CA PRO A 135 -3.79 4.77 13.80
C PRO A 135 -5.15 5.39 14.17
N GLY A 136 -5.44 6.61 13.70
CA GLY A 136 -6.77 7.21 13.88
C GLY A 136 -7.88 6.42 13.17
N SER A 137 -7.69 6.15 11.89
CA SER A 137 -8.63 5.38 11.05
C SER A 137 -8.78 3.94 11.53
N TRP A 138 -7.74 3.40 12.16
CA TRP A 138 -7.69 2.00 12.60
C TRP A 138 -8.12 1.83 14.06
N ALA A 139 -8.71 2.86 14.68
CA ALA A 139 -9.13 2.84 16.09
C ALA A 139 -7.98 2.53 17.08
N GLN A 140 -6.75 2.89 16.72
CA GLN A 140 -5.53 2.76 17.54
C GLN A 140 -5.03 4.12 18.04
N SER A 141 -5.95 5.08 18.21
CA SER A 141 -5.65 6.47 18.57
C SER A 141 -5.32 6.70 20.05
N GLY A 142 -5.55 5.71 20.94
CA GLY A 142 -5.31 5.85 22.38
C GLY A 142 -3.86 6.25 22.73
N ASN A 143 -2.89 5.75 21.97
CA ASN A 143 -1.53 6.28 21.92
C ASN A 143 -0.92 6.01 20.53
N ALA A 144 -1.27 6.87 19.57
CA ALA A 144 -0.88 6.73 18.17
C ALA A 144 0.64 6.62 17.97
N THR A 145 1.43 7.38 18.74
CA THR A 145 2.90 7.34 18.66
C THR A 145 3.46 6.01 19.12
N LEU A 146 3.03 5.50 20.29
CA LEU A 146 3.50 4.23 20.81
C LEU A 146 3.10 3.07 19.87
N TRP A 147 1.86 3.09 19.39
CA TRP A 147 1.37 2.09 18.45
C TRP A 147 2.15 2.14 17.13
N GLY A 148 2.32 3.33 16.54
CA GLY A 148 3.05 3.51 15.27
C GLY A 148 4.52 3.11 15.35
N VAL A 149 5.20 3.44 16.46
CA VAL A 149 6.59 2.99 16.69
C VAL A 149 6.68 1.46 16.76
N GLN A 150 5.70 0.80 17.40
CA GLN A 150 5.68 -0.66 17.46
C GLN A 150 5.38 -1.27 16.08
N TRP A 151 4.40 -0.71 15.36
CA TRP A 151 4.05 -1.11 13.99
C TRP A 151 5.27 -1.06 13.06
N ILE A 152 6.03 0.03 13.08
CA ILE A 152 7.28 0.18 12.31
C ILE A 152 8.32 -0.87 12.70
N LYS A 153 8.50 -1.13 14.01
CA LYS A 153 9.47 -2.13 14.49
C LYS A 153 9.11 -3.55 14.04
N ASP A 154 7.83 -3.88 14.06
CA ASP A 154 7.36 -5.21 13.65
C ASP A 154 7.58 -5.41 12.14
N HIS A 155 7.29 -4.40 11.31
CA HIS A 155 7.57 -4.45 9.87
C HIS A 155 9.06 -4.52 9.58
N ALA A 156 9.89 -3.79 10.34
CA ALA A 156 11.35 -3.90 10.23
C ALA A 156 11.87 -5.29 10.65
N ALA A 157 11.21 -5.98 11.59
CA ALA A 157 11.54 -7.36 11.94
C ALA A 157 11.18 -8.33 10.80
N SER A 158 10.01 -8.16 10.17
CA SER A 158 9.62 -8.91 8.96
C SER A 158 10.57 -8.66 7.78
N GLN A 159 10.95 -7.40 7.53
CA GLN A 159 11.96 -7.00 6.54
C GLN A 159 13.25 -7.81 6.74
N LYS A 160 13.76 -7.83 7.98
CA LYS A 160 14.98 -8.56 8.33
C LYS A 160 14.82 -10.08 8.17
N ALA A 161 13.68 -10.63 8.55
CA ALA A 161 13.42 -12.07 8.47
C ALA A 161 13.29 -12.56 7.02
N ALA A 162 12.67 -11.77 6.14
CA ALA A 162 12.53 -12.08 4.73
C ALA A 162 13.76 -11.71 3.89
N ASN A 163 14.65 -10.87 4.43
CA ASN A 163 15.77 -10.28 3.69
C ASN A 163 15.30 -9.56 2.40
N ASN A 164 14.18 -8.85 2.51
CA ASN A 164 13.53 -8.11 1.43
C ASN A 164 13.23 -6.69 1.95
N PRO A 165 13.62 -5.59 1.26
CA PRO A 165 13.36 -4.23 1.72
C PRO A 165 11.88 -3.96 2.01
N VAL A 166 11.60 -3.05 2.94
CA VAL A 166 10.23 -2.63 3.29
C VAL A 166 10.16 -1.11 3.38
N ILE A 167 9.13 -0.52 2.80
CA ILE A 167 8.88 0.92 2.78
C ILE A 167 7.61 1.23 3.56
N ILE A 168 7.67 2.22 4.45
CA ILE A 168 6.46 2.88 4.95
C ILE A 168 6.04 3.93 3.92
N GLU A 169 5.07 3.60 3.08
CA GLU A 169 4.73 4.45 1.93
C GLU A 169 3.63 5.47 2.24
N GLU A 170 2.81 5.20 3.26
CA GLU A 170 1.82 6.13 3.79
C GLU A 170 1.75 6.12 5.32
N PHE A 171 1.63 7.29 5.96
CA PHE A 171 1.45 7.41 7.41
C PHE A 171 0.92 8.79 7.81
N GLY A 172 -0.15 8.83 8.62
CA GLY A 172 -0.78 10.09 8.96
C GLY A 172 -1.51 10.11 10.29
N VAL A 173 -1.49 11.28 10.94
CA VAL A 173 -2.34 11.62 12.09
C VAL A 173 -3.05 12.94 11.82
N THR A 174 -4.27 13.09 12.31
CA THR A 174 -5.08 14.31 12.12
C THR A 174 -4.95 15.30 13.29
N SER A 175 -4.42 14.85 14.44
CA SER A 175 -4.09 15.65 15.62
C SER A 175 -2.61 15.49 15.97
N ASP A 176 -1.99 16.53 16.54
CA ASP A 176 -0.58 16.51 16.96
C ASP A 176 0.41 16.07 15.86
N LYS A 177 0.22 16.62 14.64
CA LYS A 177 0.95 16.31 13.39
C LYS A 177 2.47 16.45 13.44
N VAL A 178 3.02 17.06 14.49
CA VAL A 178 4.47 17.14 14.72
C VAL A 178 5.08 15.74 14.93
N ALA A 179 4.28 14.68 15.04
CA ALA A 179 4.74 13.29 15.21
C ALA A 179 4.56 12.35 13.99
N SER A 180 3.89 12.74 12.90
CA SER A 180 3.61 11.86 11.73
C SER A 180 3.22 12.68 10.48
N ILE A 181 3.78 12.35 9.29
CA ILE A 181 3.75 13.23 8.12
C ILE A 181 3.92 12.50 6.77
N THR A 182 2.88 12.43 5.89
CA THR A 182 3.07 11.87 4.52
C THR A 182 2.53 12.63 3.33
N GLN A 183 1.49 13.45 3.46
CA GLN A 183 0.90 14.00 2.24
C GLN A 183 1.46 15.38 1.93
N ALA A 184 2.20 15.51 0.83
CA ALA A 184 2.78 16.79 0.41
C ALA A 184 1.72 17.69 -0.23
N GLY A 185 1.46 18.83 0.40
CA GLY A 185 0.68 19.91 -0.18
C GLY A 185 1.53 20.79 -1.08
N SER A 186 0.90 21.52 -2.00
CA SER A 186 1.57 22.51 -2.83
C SER A 186 0.70 23.75 -3.05
N TYR A 187 1.36 24.84 -3.43
CA TYR A 187 0.70 26.03 -3.96
C TYR A 187 0.92 26.07 -5.46
N VAL A 188 -0.15 25.80 -6.21
CA VAL A 188 -0.15 25.87 -7.68
C VAL A 188 -0.77 27.20 -8.14
N SER A 189 -0.74 27.48 -9.44
CA SER A 189 -1.28 28.75 -9.99
C SER A 189 -2.75 28.98 -9.67
N THR A 190 -3.52 27.92 -9.43
CA THR A 190 -4.94 27.98 -9.06
C THR A 190 -5.17 28.00 -7.54
N GLY A 191 -4.11 28.12 -6.74
CA GLY A 191 -4.17 28.16 -5.28
C GLY A 191 -3.62 26.91 -4.62
N GLN A 192 -4.09 26.65 -3.39
CA GLN A 192 -3.68 25.50 -2.60
C GLN A 192 -4.20 24.20 -3.25
N THR A 193 -3.39 23.15 -3.26
CA THR A 193 -3.87 21.80 -3.59
C THR A 193 -4.89 21.31 -2.56
N TRP A 194 -5.61 20.23 -2.89
CA TRP A 194 -6.57 19.61 -1.98
C TRP A 194 -5.96 19.31 -0.60
N ASP A 195 -6.76 19.49 0.45
CA ASP A 195 -6.40 19.20 1.83
C ASP A 195 -7.47 18.30 2.46
N ASP A 196 -7.11 17.04 2.70
CA ASP A 196 -7.98 16.04 3.34
C ASP A 196 -7.77 15.94 4.86
N GLY A 197 -6.94 16.83 5.43
CA GLY A 197 -6.57 16.81 6.84
C GLY A 197 -5.26 16.09 7.13
N TYR A 198 -4.61 15.40 6.17
CA TYR A 198 -3.25 14.85 6.30
C TYR A 198 -2.19 15.68 5.57
N THR A 199 -2.62 16.66 4.78
CA THR A 199 -1.73 17.45 3.91
C THR A 199 -0.80 18.38 4.69
N VAL A 200 0.45 18.46 4.25
CA VAL A 200 1.52 19.30 4.79
C VAL A 200 2.04 20.24 3.71
N PHE A 201 1.80 21.54 3.90
CA PHE A 201 2.16 22.57 2.94
C PHE A 201 3.57 23.14 3.20
N PRO A 202 4.29 23.62 2.17
CA PRO A 202 5.69 24.06 2.30
C PRO A 202 5.97 25.15 3.35
N ASN A 203 4.95 25.89 3.77
CA ASN A 203 5.04 26.97 4.75
C ASN A 203 4.62 26.57 6.17
N THR A 204 4.31 25.30 6.45
CA THR A 204 3.88 24.84 7.77
C THR A 204 5.07 24.40 8.64
N THR A 205 4.82 24.23 9.94
CA THR A 205 5.84 23.71 10.89
C THR A 205 6.18 22.26 10.59
N GLU A 206 5.19 21.47 10.17
CA GLU A 206 5.34 20.06 9.82
C GLU A 206 6.27 19.88 8.60
N TYR A 207 6.20 20.77 7.61
CA TYR A 207 7.10 20.72 6.46
C TYR A 207 8.57 20.94 6.86
N LYS A 208 8.83 21.84 7.81
CA LYS A 208 10.19 22.05 8.33
C LYS A 208 10.71 20.79 9.02
N LEU A 209 9.85 20.07 9.74
CA LEU A 209 10.21 18.80 10.36
C LEU A 209 10.49 17.70 9.31
N GLN A 210 9.68 17.60 8.26
CA GLN A 210 9.95 16.70 7.12
C GLN A 210 11.32 17.00 6.49
N ALA A 211 11.62 18.27 6.25
CA ALA A 211 12.91 18.68 5.66
C ALA A 211 14.10 18.28 6.56
N GLN A 212 13.96 18.37 7.89
CA GLN A 212 14.98 17.92 8.84
C GLN A 212 15.17 16.40 8.81
N HIS A 213 14.08 15.63 8.79
CA HIS A 213 14.16 14.17 8.68
C HIS A 213 14.76 13.72 7.35
N ALA A 214 14.38 14.35 6.24
CA ALA A 214 14.95 14.08 4.92
C ALA A 214 16.46 14.39 4.88
N ALA A 215 16.89 15.51 5.46
CA ALA A 215 18.32 15.84 5.58
C ALA A 215 19.07 14.82 6.46
N ALA A 216 18.46 14.38 7.56
CA ALA A 216 19.04 13.37 8.44
C ALA A 216 19.13 11.99 7.76
N LEU A 217 18.16 11.61 6.93
CA LEU A 217 18.20 10.39 6.12
C LEU A 217 19.32 10.46 5.09
N LYS A 218 19.41 11.56 4.32
CA LYS A 218 20.48 11.78 3.33
C LYS A 218 21.88 11.75 3.95
N ALA A 219 22.03 12.16 5.21
CA ALA A 219 23.30 12.11 5.91
C ALA A 219 23.75 10.70 6.33
N ARG A 220 22.87 9.68 6.24
CA ARG A 220 23.17 8.30 6.64
C ARG A 220 23.88 7.49 5.54
N GLY A 221 23.87 7.94 4.29
CA GLY A 221 24.45 7.27 3.11
C GLY A 221 23.42 7.03 2.03
#